data_AF-A0A2M7FMA3-F1
#
_entry.id   AF-A0A2M7FMA3-F1
#
_cell.length_a   1.000
_cell.length_b   1.000
_cell.length_c   1.000
_cell.angle_alpha   90.00
_cell.angle_beta   90.00
_cell.angle_gamma   90.00
#
_symmetry.space_group_name_H-M   'P 1'
#
loop_
_entity.id
_entity.type
_entity.pdbx_description
1 polymer ?
#
loop_
_entity_poly.entity_id
_entity_poly.type
_entity_poly.pdbx_seq_one_letter_code
_entity_poly.pdbx_strand_id
1 'polypeptide(L)'
;VQLKRFFRLVSRVEVIEGIPSKQEIDQTRRIIVEKDAVILAEFVRSNCDYLITFDKRDFLQEKVFEFVKPKKILSPKMFFKMI
;
A
#
# COMPACT_ATOMS: atom_id res chain seq x y z
N VAL A 1 -10.20 -13.05 -21.91
CA VAL A 1 -8.82 -13.30 -21.39
C VAL A 1 -8.55 -12.58 -20.06
N GLN A 2 -8.89 -11.29 -19.91
CA GLN A 2 -8.63 -10.55 -18.67
C GLN A 2 -9.35 -11.13 -17.44
N LEU A 3 -10.62 -11.52 -17.60
CA LEU A 3 -11.41 -12.10 -16.50
C LEU A 3 -10.82 -13.40 -15.93
N LYS A 4 -10.24 -14.26 -16.79
CA LYS A 4 -9.53 -15.47 -16.35
C LYS A 4 -8.29 -15.15 -15.50
N ARG A 5 -7.56 -14.07 -15.86
CA ARG A 5 -6.39 -13.61 -15.09
C ARG A 5 -6.81 -13.04 -13.73
N PHE A 6 -7.90 -12.28 -13.69
CA PHE A 6 -8.48 -11.77 -12.44
C PHE A 6 -8.84 -12.91 -11.49
N PHE A 7 -9.64 -13.90 -11.93
CA PHE A 7 -10.02 -15.01 -11.04
C PHE A 7 -8.84 -15.88 -10.61
N ARG A 8 -7.80 -16.02 -11.46
CA ARG A 8 -6.55 -16.67 -11.05
C ARG A 8 -5.87 -15.93 -9.91
N LEU A 9 -5.84 -14.59 -9.94
CA LEU A 9 -5.31 -13.80 -8.84
C LEU A 9 -6.19 -13.95 -7.58
N VAL A 10 -7.51 -13.83 -7.73
CA VAL A 10 -8.47 -13.98 -6.62
C VAL A 10 -8.27 -15.34 -5.91
N SER A 11 -8.04 -16.42 -6.65
CA SER A 11 -7.77 -17.75 -6.06
C SER A 11 -6.45 -17.87 -5.29
N ARG A 12 -5.59 -16.85 -5.35
CA ARG A 12 -4.25 -16.81 -4.74
C ARG A 12 -4.12 -15.76 -3.65
N VAL A 13 -5.19 -15.02 -3.36
CA VAL A 13 -5.20 -13.99 -2.33
C VAL A 13 -6.18 -14.37 -1.23
N GLU A 14 -5.84 -13.98 -0.02
CA GLU A 14 -6.71 -14.06 1.14
C GLU A 14 -7.19 -12.66 1.48
N VAL A 15 -8.47 -12.53 1.85
CA VAL A 15 -9.01 -11.29 2.38
C VAL A 15 -8.81 -11.31 3.88
N ILE A 16 -7.98 -10.40 4.39
CA ILE A 16 -7.77 -10.23 5.83
C ILE A 16 -8.89 -9.32 6.34
N GLU A 17 -9.59 -9.75 7.39
CA GLU A 17 -10.60 -8.93 8.04
C GLU A 17 -9.95 -7.86 8.94
N GLY A 18 -10.55 -6.67 8.95
CA GLY A 18 -10.17 -5.56 9.80
C GLY A 18 -9.89 -4.29 9.02
N ILE A 19 -10.16 -3.16 9.66
CA ILE A 19 -9.85 -1.82 9.17
C ILE A 19 -8.93 -1.13 10.16
N PRO A 20 -8.05 -0.21 9.72
CA PRO A 20 -7.30 0.63 10.64
C PRO A 20 -8.25 1.43 11.53
N SER A 21 -7.87 1.57 12.79
CA SER A 21 -8.56 2.43 13.75
C SER A 21 -8.52 3.89 13.28
N LYS A 22 -9.46 4.69 13.78
CA LYS A 22 -9.49 6.14 13.51
C LYS A 22 -8.16 6.81 13.86
N GLN A 23 -7.50 6.38 14.93
CA GLN A 23 -6.21 6.93 15.35
C GLN A 23 -5.10 6.64 14.34
N GLU A 24 -5.04 5.41 13.81
CA GLU A 24 -4.07 5.04 12.76
C GLU A 24 -4.32 5.84 11.46
N ILE A 25 -5.59 6.04 11.10
CA ILE A 25 -5.97 6.87 9.95
C ILE A 25 -5.58 8.34 10.18
N ASP A 26 -5.81 8.88 11.38
CA ASP A 26 -5.50 10.27 11.70
C ASP A 26 -3.99 10.56 11.71
N GLN A 27 -3.16 9.57 12.05
CA GLN A 27 -1.70 9.67 11.93
C GLN A 27 -1.27 9.79 10.47
N THR A 28 -1.85 8.98 9.59
CA THR A 28 -1.48 8.94 8.17
C THR A 28 -2.04 10.09 7.35
N ARG A 29 -3.19 10.66 7.73
CA ARG A 29 -3.77 11.90 7.15
C ARG A 29 -2.82 13.10 7.18
N ARG A 30 -1.85 13.13 8.10
CA ARG A 30 -0.84 14.19 8.20
C ARG A 30 0.25 14.05 7.14
N ILE A 31 0.39 12.86 6.55
CA ILE A 31 1.46 12.50 5.63
C ILE A 31 0.95 12.48 4.18
N ILE A 32 -0.26 11.96 3.96
CA ILE A 32 -0.86 11.76 2.64
C ILE A 32 -2.27 12.38 2.57
N VAL A 33 -2.78 12.57 1.34
CA VAL A 33 -4.14 13.09 1.12
C VAL A 33 -5.20 12.20 1.77
N GLU A 34 -6.29 12.82 2.22
CA GLU A 34 -7.28 12.15 3.07
C GLU A 34 -7.83 10.84 2.47
N LYS A 35 -8.10 10.82 1.16
CA LYS A 35 -8.64 9.65 0.45
C LYS A 35 -7.73 8.42 0.54
N ASP A 36 -6.42 8.61 0.66
CA ASP A 36 -5.42 7.53 0.63
C ASP A 36 -4.88 7.20 2.02
N ALA A 37 -5.25 7.96 3.05
CA ALA A 37 -4.78 7.76 4.42
C ALA A 37 -5.10 6.34 4.93
N VAL A 38 -6.28 5.81 4.61
CA VAL A 38 -6.69 4.45 5.01
C VAL A 38 -5.75 3.39 4.42
N ILE A 39 -5.33 3.54 3.17
CA ILE A 39 -4.41 2.60 2.49
C ILE A 39 -3.03 2.66 3.14
N LEU A 40 -2.53 3.87 3.43
CA LEU A 40 -1.25 4.05 4.11
C LEU A 40 -1.28 3.50 5.55
N ALA A 41 -2.39 3.72 6.27
CA ALA A 41 -2.58 3.20 7.62
C ALA A 41 -2.57 1.68 7.64
N GLU A 42 -3.29 1.03 6.70
CA GLU A 42 -3.28 -0.42 6.57
C GLU A 42 -1.89 -0.94 6.25
N PHE A 43 -1.14 -0.27 5.36
CA PHE A 43 0.22 -0.70 5.03
C PHE A 43 1.15 -0.65 6.24
N VAL A 44 1.09 0.42 7.03
CA VAL A 44 1.89 0.57 8.27
C VAL A 44 1.53 -0.52 9.27
N ARG A 45 0.23 -0.77 9.49
CA ARG A 45 -0.28 -1.78 10.44
C ARG A 45 0.02 -3.21 10.02
N SER A 46 -0.02 -3.50 8.72
CA SER A 46 0.12 -4.85 8.18
C SER A 46 1.51 -5.45 8.44
N ASN A 47 1.67 -6.76 8.24
CA ASN A 47 2.99 -7.41 8.19
C ASN A 47 3.64 -7.35 6.79
N CYS A 48 3.11 -6.55 5.86
CA CYS A 48 3.65 -6.45 4.51
C CYS A 48 4.95 -5.62 4.49
N ASP A 49 5.96 -6.11 3.79
CA ASP A 49 7.21 -5.38 3.55
C ASP A 49 7.08 -4.31 2.45
N TYR A 50 6.14 -4.52 1.53
CA TYR A 50 6.00 -3.73 0.31
C TYR A 50 4.57 -3.21 0.08
N LEU A 51 4.45 -1.96 -0.31
CA LEU A 51 3.25 -1.39 -0.93
C LEU A 51 3.56 -1.11 -2.41
N ILE A 52 2.85 -1.79 -3.30
CA ILE A 52 3.05 -1.65 -4.75
C ILE A 52 1.96 -0.76 -5.33
N THR A 53 2.33 0.36 -5.94
CA THR A 53 1.37 1.35 -6.45
C THR A 53 1.81 2.04 -7.74
N PHE A 54 0.85 2.44 -8.56
CA PHE A 54 1.09 3.36 -9.69
C PHE A 54 0.93 4.83 -9.31
N ASP A 55 0.44 5.12 -8.10
CA ASP A 55 0.27 6.50 -7.64
C ASP A 55 1.61 7.13 -7.27
N LYS A 56 2.17 7.84 -8.24
CA LYS A 56 3.44 8.56 -8.05
C LYS A 56 3.27 9.87 -7.32
N ARG A 57 2.07 10.44 -7.30
CA ARG A 57 1.83 11.81 -6.79
C ARG A 57 1.71 11.79 -5.28
N ASP A 58 0.97 10.82 -4.75
CA ASP A 58 0.66 10.79 -3.33
C ASP A 58 1.57 9.83 -2.56
N PHE A 59 1.91 8.66 -3.13
CA PHE A 59 2.64 7.61 -2.41
C PHE A 59 4.15 7.56 -2.69
N LEU A 60 4.61 7.92 -3.89
CA LEU A 60 6.05 7.93 -4.22
C LEU A 60 6.70 9.28 -3.91
N GLN A 61 6.51 9.75 -2.68
CA GLN A 61 7.05 10.99 -2.15
C GLN A 61 7.99 10.70 -0.99
N GLU A 62 9.07 11.49 -0.86
CA GLU A 62 10.09 11.30 0.18
C GLU A 62 9.49 11.28 1.59
N LYS A 63 8.57 12.18 1.90
CA LYS A 63 7.86 12.22 3.20
C LYS A 63 7.15 10.89 3.53
N VAL A 64 6.63 10.19 2.54
CA VAL A 64 5.92 8.91 2.75
C VAL A 64 6.94 7.80 2.94
N PHE A 65 8.04 7.81 2.19
CA PHE A 65 9.13 6.84 2.35
C PHE A 65 9.74 6.90 3.75
N GLU A 66 10.05 8.11 4.24
CA GLU A 66 10.57 8.29 5.59
C GLU A 66 9.59 7.80 6.66
N PHE A 67 8.29 8.09 6.47
CA PHE A 67 7.25 7.69 7.41
C PHE A 67 7.09 6.17 7.54
N VAL A 68 7.26 5.42 6.45
CA VAL A 68 7.01 3.95 6.46
C VAL A 68 8.24 3.11 6.77
N LYS A 69 9.43 3.70 6.98
CA LYS A 69 10.66 2.94 7.27
C LYS A 69 10.45 1.98 8.44
N PRO A 70 10.90 0.72 8.34
CA PRO A 70 11.78 0.15 7.29
C PRO A 70 11.05 -0.40 6.05
N LYS A 71 9.72 -0.32 5.97
CA LYS A 71 8.93 -0.83 4.84
C LYS A 71 9.16 -0.01 3.56
N LYS A 72 8.80 -0.57 2.40
CA LYS A 72 9.09 0.02 1.09
C LYS A 72 7.84 0.25 0.26
N ILE A 73 7.73 1.42 -0.36
CA ILE A 73 6.68 1.73 -1.34
C ILE A 73 7.33 1.79 -2.71
N LEU A 74 6.82 1.02 -3.67
CA LEU A 74 7.44 0.83 -4.97
C LEU A 74 6.40 0.93 -6.09
N SER A 75 6.85 1.40 -7.26
CA SER A 75 6.11 1.10 -8.49
C SER A 75 6.30 -0.35 -8.92
N PRO A 76 5.37 -0.95 -9.68
CA PRO A 76 5.56 -2.29 -10.23
C PRO A 76 6.89 -2.44 -10.98
N LYS A 77 7.28 -1.45 -11.80
CA LYS A 77 8.56 -1.45 -12.52
C LYS A 77 9.77 -1.48 -11.57
N MET A 78 9.68 -0.84 -10.41
CA MET A 78 10.74 -0.88 -9.40
C MET A 78 10.81 -2.26 -8.74
N PHE A 79 9.67 -2.82 -8.37
CA PHE A 79 9.59 -4.14 -7.75
C PHE A 79 10.16 -5.25 -8.66
N PHE A 80 9.74 -5.28 -9.93
CA PHE A 80 10.25 -6.27 -10.91
C PHE A 80 11.73 -6.10 -11.27
N LYS A 81 12.38 -5.00 -10.88
CA LYS A 81 13.84 -4.85 -11.03
C LYS A 81 14.64 -5.38 -9.85
N MET A 82 13.96 -5.67 -8.74
CA MET A 82 14.59 -6.20 -7.52
C MET A 82 14.56 -7.73 -7.46
N ILE A 83 13.72 -8.37 -8.28
CA ILE A 83 13.56 -9.83 -8.41
C ILE A 83 14.05 -10.29 -9.77
#